data_AF-E3EKG3-F1
#
_entry.id   AF-E3EKG3-F1
#
_cell.length_a   1.000
_cell.length_b   1.000
_cell.length_c   1.000
_cell.angle_alpha   90.00
_cell.angle_beta   90.00
_cell.angle_gamma   90.00
#
_symmetry.space_group_name_H-M   'P 1'
#
loop_
_entity.id
_entity.type
_entity.pdbx_description
1 polymer ?
#
loop_
_entity_poly.entity_id
_entity_poly.type
_entity_poly.pdbx_seq_one_letter_code
_entity_poly.pdbx_strand_id
1 'polypeptide(L)'
;MEAGTISSFKEDQDIINVHDRLIDGKIARLPRNFWGNNEVAEHRLKLCLRHVVLQKLNMEPEEILSEVTQTFLINYKLFNAVYKCQSKRLQEFLIDTFPEIEYGDKEIINIYDAAIEGKIERFPKSFWGEGKVFQRRLKLCLRYVVLQKLEIAPQEILLKVTTTFLIKYKLFNVIYQRQTKGLTDLLMDMFPEIRYTDEEIINIYDAAIEGKIARLPKGFWGNHEDDIQYRLKLCLRYVVLQKLKMQPQEILIKVQSPFLVKYKLDYVIYQRQSKGLQELLIDIFPEIGYKEKDEEILNVYDATIEGKLAKLPKGFWGSHEEEVQHRLKLCLRYVVLQKLKIAPQEILLEVTSPFLMKYKLFNGVYQHQSKGLRDLLINIFPEIEHGDGHNINNILSEKQSTDEEIINMYDAALAGKLAQMPPGFWGNHEGEVQHRLKLCLRYVVLQKLNMKPHEIHMRVQKKFLIQYKLYYAHQRQPKGIKELLIDVFPEIGYTDKDIINIYDAVIEGNARLPRDFWGDEEVVQHRFKLCFRYLVLQKLKIKPQEILSKVTPSFLMKYKLSYIMYKRQTKGLEELLTDTFPEIDNRKGSLVNDRR
;
A
#
# COMPACT_ATOMS: atom_id res chain seq x y z
N MET A 1 21.69 12.04 37.45
CA MET A 1 22.43 10.79 37.13
C MET A 1 22.65 10.70 35.62
N GLU A 2 23.50 11.56 35.04
CA GLU A 2 23.81 11.56 33.59
C GLU A 2 25.31 11.78 33.32
N ALA A 3 26.19 11.57 34.31
CA ALA A 3 27.63 11.72 34.16
C ALA A 3 28.36 10.43 33.68
N GLY A 4 27.62 9.34 33.43
CA GLY A 4 28.20 8.02 33.12
C GLY A 4 28.54 7.78 31.65
N THR A 5 27.89 8.46 30.71
CA THR A 5 27.98 8.12 29.28
C THR A 5 29.16 8.75 28.56
N ILE A 6 29.69 9.89 29.05
CA ILE A 6 30.80 10.60 28.38
C ILE A 6 32.15 9.90 28.63
N SER A 7 32.27 9.16 29.74
CA SER A 7 33.50 8.43 30.08
C SER A 7 33.75 7.25 29.14
N SER A 8 32.71 6.53 28.72
CA SER A 8 32.86 5.31 27.92
C SER A 8 33.31 5.59 26.48
N PHE A 9 32.83 6.66 25.85
CA PHE A 9 33.19 6.99 24.46
C PHE A 9 34.66 7.36 24.29
N LYS A 10 35.25 8.04 25.28
CA LYS A 10 36.67 8.40 25.23
C LYS A 10 37.55 7.16 25.37
N GLU A 11 37.16 6.22 26.23
CA GLU A 11 37.85 4.95 26.40
C GLU A 11 37.83 4.11 25.13
N ASP A 12 36.68 4.01 24.45
CA ASP A 12 36.54 3.26 23.19
C ASP A 12 37.43 3.82 22.07
N GLN A 13 37.49 5.14 21.94
CA GLN A 13 38.34 5.79 20.93
C GLN A 13 39.83 5.60 21.25
N ASP A 14 40.22 5.65 22.52
CA ASP A 14 41.61 5.40 22.93
C ASP A 14 42.02 3.94 22.64
N ILE A 15 41.11 2.98 22.84
CA ILE A 15 41.32 1.58 22.48
C ILE A 15 41.57 1.44 20.97
N ILE A 16 40.70 2.05 20.15
CA ILE A 16 40.82 2.05 18.68
C ILE A 16 42.16 2.68 18.24
N ASN A 17 42.50 3.85 18.76
CA ASN A 17 43.72 4.58 18.42
C ASN A 17 44.99 3.76 18.71
N VAL A 18 45.01 3.03 19.83
CA VAL A 18 46.16 2.16 20.18
C VAL A 18 46.24 0.95 19.24
N HIS A 19 45.11 0.38 18.85
CA HIS A 19 45.07 -0.74 17.90
C HIS A 19 45.49 -0.30 16.49
N ASP A 20 45.06 0.88 16.03
CA ASP A 20 45.49 1.45 14.75
C ASP A 20 46.99 1.69 14.68
N ARG A 21 47.59 2.22 15.76
CA ARG A 21 49.05 2.39 15.85
C ARG A 21 49.79 1.05 15.74
N LEU A 22 49.20 -0.05 16.20
CA LEU A 22 49.78 -1.38 16.05
C LEU A 22 49.68 -1.87 14.59
N ILE A 23 48.52 -1.70 13.95
CA ILE A 23 48.32 -2.09 12.55
C ILE A 23 49.28 -1.31 11.64
N ASP A 24 49.43 -0.01 11.88
CA ASP A 24 50.30 0.90 11.12
C ASP A 24 51.80 0.70 11.43
N GLY A 25 52.17 -0.22 12.32
CA GLY A 25 53.56 -0.47 12.72
C GLY A 25 54.20 0.64 13.57
N LYS A 26 53.42 1.63 14.04
CA LYS A 26 53.89 2.73 14.91
C LYS A 26 54.21 2.25 16.33
N ILE A 27 53.70 1.10 16.73
CA ILE A 27 54.13 0.38 17.94
C ILE A 27 54.37 -1.10 17.62
N ALA A 28 55.41 -1.70 18.18
CA ALA A 28 55.77 -3.10 17.91
C ALA A 28 54.86 -4.11 18.62
N ARG A 29 54.24 -3.72 19.74
CA ARG A 29 53.37 -4.58 20.55
C ARG A 29 52.34 -3.77 21.32
N LEU A 30 51.18 -4.38 21.56
CA LEU A 30 50.16 -3.82 22.45
C LEU A 30 50.66 -3.78 23.91
N PRO A 31 50.20 -2.81 24.73
CA PRO A 31 50.42 -2.83 26.17
C PRO A 31 50.01 -4.18 26.79
N ARG A 32 50.76 -4.68 27.81
CA ARG A 32 50.54 -6.01 28.41
C ARG A 32 49.10 -6.26 28.87
N ASN A 33 48.40 -5.21 29.31
CA ASN A 33 47.02 -5.27 29.81
C ASN A 33 46.00 -4.67 28.84
N PHE A 34 46.35 -4.51 27.56
CA PHE A 34 45.47 -3.88 26.57
C PHE A 34 44.15 -4.62 26.40
N TRP A 35 44.13 -5.94 26.46
CA TRP A 35 42.87 -6.70 26.36
C TRP A 35 42.15 -6.84 27.70
N GLY A 36 42.82 -6.68 28.84
CA GLY A 36 42.19 -6.87 30.16
C GLY A 36 41.88 -8.35 30.47
N ASN A 37 40.85 -8.56 31.30
CA ASN A 37 40.28 -9.89 31.61
C ASN A 37 39.34 -10.37 30.48
N ASN A 38 38.76 -11.56 30.58
CA ASN A 38 37.99 -12.15 29.47
C ASN A 38 36.79 -11.29 29.01
N GLU A 39 36.03 -10.70 29.93
CA GLU A 39 34.87 -9.86 29.59
C GLU A 39 35.30 -8.54 28.91
N VAL A 40 36.31 -7.86 29.47
CA VAL A 40 36.86 -6.63 28.89
C VAL A 40 37.53 -6.93 27.55
N ALA A 41 38.17 -8.09 27.41
CA ALA A 41 38.82 -8.51 26.18
C ALA A 41 37.80 -8.74 25.06
N GLU A 42 36.68 -9.39 25.35
CA GLU A 42 35.62 -9.61 24.36
C GLU A 42 35.05 -8.27 23.86
N HIS A 43 34.76 -7.34 24.76
CA HIS A 43 34.26 -6.02 24.40
C HIS A 43 35.26 -5.22 23.54
N ARG A 44 36.52 -5.12 23.99
CA ARG A 44 37.59 -4.42 23.24
C ARG A 44 37.84 -5.06 21.87
N LEU A 45 37.78 -6.39 21.79
CA LEU A 45 37.93 -7.11 20.54
C LEU A 45 36.78 -6.80 19.57
N LYS A 46 35.54 -6.78 20.05
CA LYS A 46 34.37 -6.39 19.26
C LYS A 46 34.51 -4.96 18.72
N LEU A 47 34.94 -4.02 19.55
CA LEU A 47 35.20 -2.63 19.16
C LEU A 47 36.26 -2.53 18.05
N CYS A 48 37.45 -3.10 18.28
CA CYS A 48 38.54 -3.05 17.30
C CYS A 48 38.15 -3.74 15.99
N LEU A 49 37.45 -4.88 16.07
CA LEU A 49 37.01 -5.59 14.87
C LEU A 49 35.96 -4.79 14.08
N ARG A 50 34.99 -4.17 14.76
CA ARG A 50 34.01 -3.27 14.11
C ARG A 50 34.69 -2.09 13.43
N HIS A 51 35.65 -1.45 14.11
CA HIS A 51 36.40 -0.34 13.55
C HIS A 51 37.15 -0.76 12.27
N VAL A 52 37.91 -1.85 12.32
CA VAL A 52 38.66 -2.33 11.15
C VAL A 52 37.73 -2.65 9.99
N VAL A 53 36.67 -3.41 10.22
CA VAL A 53 35.78 -3.89 9.15
C VAL A 53 34.94 -2.75 8.56
N LEU A 54 34.25 -1.97 9.40
CA LEU A 54 33.28 -0.98 8.93
C LEU A 54 33.93 0.37 8.59
N GLN A 55 34.92 0.83 9.37
CA GLN A 55 35.46 2.18 9.20
C GLN A 55 36.74 2.19 8.38
N LYS A 56 37.66 1.25 8.62
CA LYS A 56 38.96 1.22 7.94
C LYS A 56 38.89 0.58 6.56
N LEU A 57 38.07 -0.46 6.41
CA LEU A 57 37.94 -1.22 5.16
C LEU A 57 36.64 -0.97 4.41
N ASN A 58 35.67 -0.32 5.06
CA ASN A 58 34.36 -0.04 4.48
C ASN A 58 33.71 -1.30 3.87
N MET A 59 33.83 -2.43 4.56
CA MET A 59 33.16 -3.67 4.16
C MET A 59 31.67 -3.57 4.44
N GLU A 60 30.88 -4.08 3.50
CA GLU A 60 29.45 -4.22 3.68
C GLU A 60 29.14 -5.43 4.60
N PRO A 61 28.05 -5.41 5.39
CA PRO A 61 27.70 -6.50 6.32
C PRO A 61 27.68 -7.90 5.68
N GLU A 62 27.32 -7.99 4.42
CA GLU A 62 27.22 -9.23 3.63
C GLU A 62 28.59 -9.87 3.37
N GLU A 63 29.66 -9.06 3.30
CA GLU A 63 31.02 -9.51 3.00
C GLU A 63 31.75 -10.02 4.26
N ILE A 64 31.29 -9.62 5.45
CA ILE A 64 32.00 -9.85 6.72
C ILE A 64 32.21 -11.35 7.00
N LEU A 65 31.20 -12.19 6.72
CA LEU A 65 31.29 -13.63 6.99
C LEU A 65 32.27 -14.36 6.06
N SER A 66 32.44 -13.89 4.83
CA SER A 66 33.37 -14.50 3.87
C SER A 66 34.79 -13.93 4.00
N GLU A 67 34.93 -12.63 4.24
CA GLU A 67 36.22 -11.94 4.22
C GLU A 67 36.97 -11.97 5.56
N VAL A 68 36.25 -12.05 6.69
CA VAL A 68 36.87 -12.08 8.03
C VAL A 68 37.31 -13.51 8.39
N THR A 69 38.36 -13.95 7.69
CA THR A 69 39.02 -15.25 7.88
C THR A 69 40.07 -15.21 9.01
N GLN A 70 40.69 -16.36 9.33
CA GLN A 70 41.83 -16.39 10.25
C GLN A 70 43.01 -15.55 9.72
N THR A 71 43.27 -15.59 8.42
CA THR A 71 44.31 -14.79 7.76
C THR A 71 44.04 -13.29 7.91
N PHE A 72 42.78 -12.88 7.74
CA PHE A 72 42.35 -11.51 8.00
C PHE A 72 42.70 -11.09 9.43
N LEU A 73 42.32 -11.89 10.42
CA LEU A 73 42.59 -11.59 11.83
C LEU A 73 44.09 -11.51 12.14
N ILE A 74 44.93 -12.32 11.48
CA ILE A 74 46.39 -12.26 11.62
C ILE A 74 46.92 -10.94 11.04
N ASN A 75 46.46 -10.55 9.85
CA ASN A 75 46.90 -9.33 9.17
C ASN A 75 46.58 -8.09 10.01
N TYR A 76 45.42 -8.04 10.65
CA TYR A 76 45.00 -6.93 11.51
C TYR A 76 45.37 -7.11 12.99
N LYS A 77 46.25 -8.08 13.30
CA LYS A 77 46.77 -8.33 14.66
C LYS A 77 45.69 -8.60 15.72
N LEU A 78 44.54 -9.12 15.30
CA LEU A 78 43.40 -9.48 16.15
C LEU A 78 43.35 -10.98 16.50
N PHE A 79 44.06 -11.84 15.75
CA PHE A 79 44.00 -13.30 15.90
C PHE A 79 44.26 -13.78 17.34
N ASN A 80 45.31 -13.28 17.99
CA ASN A 80 45.64 -13.68 19.36
C ASN A 80 44.57 -13.26 20.38
N ALA A 81 43.91 -12.12 20.16
CA ALA A 81 42.83 -11.65 21.01
C ALA A 81 41.57 -12.49 20.82
N VAL A 82 41.23 -12.82 19.58
CA VAL A 82 40.17 -13.77 19.24
C VAL A 82 40.45 -15.10 19.93
N TYR A 83 41.63 -15.70 19.74
CA TYR A 83 42.01 -16.97 20.36
C TYR A 83 41.93 -16.94 21.89
N LYS A 84 42.34 -15.82 22.52
CA LYS A 84 42.27 -15.64 23.97
C LYS A 84 40.81 -15.53 24.49
N CYS A 85 39.90 -14.98 23.69
CA CYS A 85 38.48 -14.88 24.03
C CYS A 85 37.67 -16.15 23.64
N GLN A 86 38.26 -17.09 22.90
CA GLN A 86 37.54 -18.19 22.26
C GLN A 86 37.10 -19.28 23.24
N SER A 87 35.88 -19.13 23.74
CA SER A 87 34.99 -20.26 24.07
C SER A 87 34.03 -20.62 22.91
N LYS A 88 34.03 -19.84 21.81
CA LYS A 88 33.07 -19.92 20.69
C LYS A 88 33.76 -20.07 19.33
N ARG A 89 33.05 -20.57 18.31
CA ARG A 89 33.54 -20.60 16.91
C ARG A 89 33.65 -19.17 16.35
N LEU A 90 34.63 -18.91 15.47
CA LEU A 90 34.86 -17.58 14.88
C LEU A 90 33.58 -16.98 14.27
N GLN A 91 32.81 -17.76 13.52
CA GLN A 91 31.54 -17.29 12.93
C GLN A 91 30.56 -16.79 13.99
N GLU A 92 30.39 -17.51 15.10
CA GLU A 92 29.51 -17.08 16.20
C GLU A 92 29.97 -15.75 16.81
N PHE A 93 31.29 -15.56 16.92
CA PHE A 93 31.86 -14.30 17.38
C PHE A 93 31.58 -13.16 16.40
N LEU A 94 31.70 -13.38 15.09
CA LEU A 94 31.40 -12.38 14.07
C LEU A 94 29.93 -11.96 14.12
N ILE A 95 29.01 -12.91 14.18
CA ILE A 95 27.57 -12.59 14.24
C ILE A 95 27.23 -11.80 15.52
N ASP A 96 27.85 -12.14 16.65
CA ASP A 96 27.66 -11.42 17.91
C ASP A 96 28.33 -10.03 17.90
N THR A 97 29.30 -9.80 17.02
CA THR A 97 30.00 -8.51 16.84
C THR A 97 29.25 -7.59 15.89
N PHE A 98 28.60 -8.17 14.87
CA PHE A 98 27.91 -7.48 13.80
C PHE A 98 26.45 -7.98 13.69
N PRO A 99 25.56 -7.56 14.60
CA PRO A 99 24.15 -7.96 14.56
C PRO A 99 23.43 -7.49 13.29
N GLU A 100 23.98 -6.48 12.59
CA GLU A 100 23.56 -6.01 11.27
C GLU A 100 23.89 -6.98 10.12
N ILE A 101 24.66 -8.06 10.35
CA ILE A 101 24.79 -9.13 9.36
C ILE A 101 23.43 -9.82 9.23
N GLU A 102 22.72 -9.51 8.16
CA GLU A 102 21.58 -10.29 7.74
C GLU A 102 22.07 -11.61 7.17
N TYR A 103 21.76 -12.73 7.84
CA TYR A 103 21.89 -14.03 7.19
C TYR A 103 21.05 -14.04 5.92
N GLY A 104 21.64 -14.56 4.85
CA GLY A 104 20.87 -14.91 3.66
C GLY A 104 19.83 -15.97 3.99
N ASP A 105 18.71 -15.98 3.28
CA ASP A 105 17.61 -16.95 3.54
C ASP A 105 18.11 -18.41 3.54
N LYS A 106 19.05 -18.74 2.63
CA LYS A 106 19.67 -20.06 2.55
C LYS A 106 20.48 -20.41 3.80
N GLU A 107 21.20 -19.45 4.38
CA GLU A 107 21.99 -19.66 5.59
C GLU A 107 21.08 -19.84 6.82
N ILE A 108 20.02 -19.04 6.91
CA ILE A 108 19.01 -19.17 7.96
C ILE A 108 18.44 -20.58 7.95
N ILE A 109 18.04 -21.07 6.76
CA ILE A 109 17.50 -22.42 6.61
C ILE A 109 18.55 -23.47 6.95
N ASN A 110 19.80 -23.36 6.47
CA ASN A 110 20.85 -24.34 6.79
C ASN A 110 21.13 -24.45 8.29
N ILE A 111 21.25 -23.32 9.00
CA ILE A 111 21.46 -23.30 10.45
C ILE A 111 20.25 -23.91 11.17
N TYR A 112 19.05 -23.56 10.71
CA TYR A 112 17.81 -24.06 11.28
C TYR A 112 17.62 -25.57 11.09
N ASP A 113 17.95 -26.07 9.90
CA ASP A 113 17.87 -27.49 9.57
C ASP A 113 18.86 -28.30 10.40
N ALA A 114 20.11 -27.84 10.51
CA ALA A 114 21.12 -28.44 11.37
C ALA A 114 20.70 -28.47 12.85
N ALA A 115 19.99 -27.45 13.32
CA ALA A 115 19.45 -27.42 14.68
C ALA A 115 18.32 -28.45 14.88
N ILE A 116 17.40 -28.60 13.92
CA ILE A 116 16.34 -29.62 13.98
C ILE A 116 16.93 -31.03 13.97
N GLU A 117 17.94 -31.27 13.13
CA GLU A 117 18.62 -32.56 13.00
C GLU A 117 19.53 -32.90 14.20
N GLY A 118 19.66 -31.99 15.17
CA GLY A 118 20.49 -32.18 16.35
C GLY A 118 22.00 -32.03 16.09
N LYS A 119 22.40 -31.62 14.88
CA LYS A 119 23.81 -31.27 14.55
C LYS A 119 24.28 -30.05 15.33
N ILE A 120 23.35 -29.18 15.73
CA ILE A 120 23.60 -28.04 16.62
C ILE A 120 22.67 -28.17 17.84
N GLU A 121 23.25 -28.17 19.04
CA GLU A 121 22.49 -28.32 20.29
C GLU A 121 21.54 -27.14 20.52
N ARG A 122 22.04 -25.90 20.29
CA ARG A 122 21.32 -24.65 20.54
C ARG A 122 21.51 -23.67 19.39
N PHE A 123 20.47 -22.91 19.07
CA PHE A 123 20.59 -21.79 18.12
C PHE A 123 21.61 -20.77 18.61
N PRO A 124 22.41 -20.16 17.70
CA PRO A 124 23.21 -18.99 18.04
C PRO A 124 22.35 -17.90 18.68
N LYS A 125 22.86 -17.18 19.69
CA LYS A 125 22.08 -16.18 20.44
C LYS A 125 21.43 -15.12 19.54
N SER A 126 22.15 -14.72 18.50
CA SER A 126 21.74 -13.74 17.48
C SER A 126 20.95 -14.35 16.32
N PHE A 127 20.78 -15.68 16.26
CA PHE A 127 20.11 -16.36 15.15
C PHE A 127 18.69 -15.83 14.92
N TRP A 128 17.93 -15.67 15.99
CA TRP A 128 16.56 -15.17 15.87
C TRP A 128 16.50 -13.65 15.72
N GLY A 129 17.54 -12.90 16.10
CA GLY A 129 17.51 -11.44 16.09
C GLY A 129 16.40 -10.84 16.97
N GLU A 130 16.04 -9.59 16.72
CA GLU A 130 14.98 -8.85 17.43
C GLU A 130 14.04 -8.12 16.45
N GLY A 131 12.87 -7.71 16.94
CA GLY A 131 11.90 -6.90 16.17
C GLY A 131 11.51 -7.51 14.82
N LYS A 132 11.74 -6.76 13.73
CA LYS A 132 11.40 -7.18 12.36
C LYS A 132 12.26 -8.35 11.87
N VAL A 133 13.53 -8.40 12.27
CA VAL A 133 14.45 -9.49 11.91
C VAL A 133 13.94 -10.81 12.48
N PHE A 134 13.49 -10.77 13.73
CA PHE A 134 12.84 -11.92 14.38
C PHE A 134 11.62 -12.43 13.62
N GLN A 135 10.69 -11.53 13.27
CA GLN A 135 9.49 -11.91 12.55
C GLN A 135 9.82 -12.51 11.18
N ARG A 136 10.76 -11.90 10.44
CA ARG A 136 11.20 -12.42 9.13
C ARG A 136 11.80 -13.83 9.25
N ARG A 137 12.76 -14.03 10.17
CA ARG A 137 13.45 -15.33 10.32
C ARG A 137 12.50 -16.41 10.81
N LEU A 138 11.61 -16.09 11.75
CA LEU A 138 10.56 -17.00 12.18
C LEU A 138 9.64 -17.40 11.02
N LYS A 139 9.22 -16.43 10.20
CA LYS A 139 8.36 -16.67 9.02
C LYS A 139 9.06 -17.56 8.01
N LEU A 140 10.32 -17.31 7.73
CA LEU A 140 11.12 -18.10 6.82
C LEU A 140 11.25 -19.55 7.30
N CYS A 141 11.67 -19.76 8.56
CA CYS A 141 11.84 -21.10 9.13
C CYS A 141 10.51 -21.88 9.16
N LEU A 142 9.41 -21.23 9.58
CA LEU A 142 8.11 -21.90 9.62
C LEU A 142 7.60 -22.25 8.22
N ARG A 143 7.72 -21.34 7.24
CA ARG A 143 7.35 -21.62 5.84
C ARG A 143 8.18 -22.77 5.26
N TYR A 144 9.48 -22.79 5.52
CA TYR A 144 10.36 -23.88 5.10
C TYR A 144 9.91 -25.23 5.65
N VAL A 145 9.69 -25.35 6.96
CA VAL A 145 9.28 -26.63 7.55
C VAL A 145 7.95 -27.09 7.00
N VAL A 146 6.97 -26.18 6.96
CA VAL A 146 5.59 -26.51 6.60
C VAL A 146 5.48 -26.86 5.11
N LEU A 147 5.97 -25.98 4.24
CA LEU A 147 5.73 -26.10 2.79
C LEU A 147 6.80 -26.90 2.07
N GLN A 148 8.06 -26.82 2.49
CA GLN A 148 9.17 -27.44 1.76
C GLN A 148 9.62 -28.76 2.39
N LYS A 149 9.83 -28.78 3.71
CA LYS A 149 10.35 -29.99 4.38
C LYS A 149 9.29 -31.07 4.59
N LEU A 150 8.04 -30.67 4.83
CA LEU A 150 6.94 -31.59 5.13
C LEU A 150 5.84 -31.59 4.09
N GLU A 151 5.90 -30.67 3.11
CA GLU A 151 4.94 -30.58 2.02
C GLU A 151 3.48 -30.54 2.50
N ILE A 152 3.23 -29.87 3.63
CA ILE A 152 1.89 -29.71 4.18
C ILE A 152 1.12 -28.75 3.27
N ALA A 153 0.00 -29.23 2.72
CA ALA A 153 -0.84 -28.41 1.88
C ALA A 153 -1.43 -27.22 2.69
N PRO A 154 -1.58 -26.02 2.10
CA PRO A 154 -2.05 -24.82 2.81
C PRO A 154 -3.29 -25.03 3.68
N GLN A 155 -4.28 -25.75 3.17
CA GLN A 155 -5.54 -26.07 3.83
C GLN A 155 -5.39 -26.97 5.07
N GLU A 156 -4.30 -27.74 5.17
CA GLU A 156 -4.02 -28.63 6.30
C GLU A 156 -3.18 -27.96 7.39
N ILE A 157 -2.60 -26.78 7.12
CA ILE A 157 -1.64 -26.11 8.02
C ILE A 157 -2.24 -25.91 9.40
N LEU A 158 -3.47 -25.39 9.49
CA LEU A 158 -4.11 -25.11 10.78
C LEU A 158 -4.46 -26.37 11.59
N LEU A 159 -4.57 -27.51 10.91
CA LEU A 159 -4.83 -28.80 11.56
C LEU A 159 -3.52 -29.49 11.98
N LYS A 160 -2.48 -29.43 11.14
CA LYS A 160 -1.21 -30.15 11.35
C LYS A 160 -0.19 -29.36 12.17
N VAL A 161 -0.18 -28.03 12.11
CA VAL A 161 0.76 -27.17 12.84
C VAL A 161 0.24 -26.89 14.25
N THR A 162 0.40 -27.89 15.11
CA THR A 162 0.00 -27.87 16.52
C THR A 162 1.15 -27.48 17.46
N THR A 163 0.89 -27.35 18.75
CA THR A 163 1.94 -27.17 19.77
C THR A 163 3.00 -28.29 19.72
N THR A 164 2.57 -29.54 19.55
CA THR A 164 3.46 -30.69 19.44
C THR A 164 4.35 -30.60 18.20
N PHE A 165 3.80 -30.13 17.08
CA PHE A 165 4.57 -29.83 15.88
C PHE A 165 5.66 -28.78 16.18
N LEU A 166 5.31 -27.69 16.85
CA LEU A 166 6.29 -26.63 17.17
C LEU A 166 7.41 -27.11 18.10
N ILE A 167 7.11 -28.00 19.05
CA ILE A 167 8.12 -28.60 19.93
C ILE A 167 9.06 -29.48 19.10
N LYS A 168 8.50 -30.36 18.25
CA LYS A 168 9.26 -31.26 17.37
C LYS A 168 10.26 -30.51 16.49
N TYR A 169 9.90 -29.34 15.99
CA TYR A 169 10.74 -28.51 15.12
C TYR A 169 11.44 -27.34 15.84
N LYS A 170 11.59 -27.41 17.17
CA LYS A 170 12.30 -26.41 17.99
C LYS A 170 11.80 -24.95 17.83
N LEU A 171 10.54 -24.74 17.44
CA LEU A 171 9.90 -23.44 17.27
C LEU A 171 9.05 -23.01 18.47
N PHE A 172 8.68 -23.95 19.34
CA PHE A 172 7.76 -23.68 20.45
C PHE A 172 8.24 -22.56 21.37
N ASN A 173 9.47 -22.67 21.88
CA ASN A 173 10.03 -21.65 22.77
C ASN A 173 10.18 -20.29 22.07
N VAL A 174 10.49 -20.31 20.78
CA VAL A 174 10.71 -19.11 19.97
C VAL A 174 9.40 -18.33 19.79
N ILE A 175 8.32 -19.04 19.46
CA ILE A 175 6.99 -18.46 19.27
C ILE A 175 6.41 -18.02 20.62
N TYR A 176 6.45 -18.87 21.64
CA TYR A 176 5.75 -18.64 22.90
C TYR A 176 6.41 -17.57 23.78
N GLN A 177 7.74 -17.41 23.73
CA GLN A 177 8.44 -16.41 24.54
C GLN A 177 8.35 -14.99 23.97
N ARG A 178 8.06 -14.84 22.67
CA ARG A 178 8.25 -13.56 21.95
C ARG A 178 7.02 -13.07 21.19
N GLN A 179 5.96 -13.86 21.11
CA GLN A 179 4.72 -13.44 20.47
C GLN A 179 3.59 -13.21 21.45
N THR A 180 2.86 -12.13 21.22
CA THR A 180 1.61 -11.79 21.93
C THR A 180 0.37 -12.38 21.24
N LYS A 181 0.49 -12.78 19.97
CA LYS A 181 -0.61 -13.34 19.17
C LYS A 181 -0.75 -14.85 19.38
N GLY A 182 -1.96 -15.37 19.23
CA GLY A 182 -2.20 -16.82 19.27
C GLY A 182 -1.57 -17.52 18.05
N LEU A 183 -1.26 -18.81 18.19
CA LEU A 183 -0.66 -19.61 17.10
C LEU A 183 -1.48 -19.55 15.80
N THR A 184 -2.81 -19.59 15.88
CA THR A 184 -3.69 -19.46 14.71
C THR A 184 -3.47 -18.13 13.99
N ASP A 185 -3.43 -17.02 14.72
CA ASP A 185 -3.25 -15.69 14.12
C ASP A 185 -1.87 -15.56 13.48
N LEU A 186 -0.85 -16.15 14.11
CA LEU A 186 0.48 -16.24 13.55
C LEU A 186 0.49 -17.02 12.23
N LEU A 187 -0.18 -18.18 12.18
CA LEU A 187 -0.24 -19.00 10.98
C LEU A 187 -0.97 -18.27 9.84
N MET A 188 -2.08 -17.61 10.13
CA MET A 188 -2.81 -16.81 9.13
C MET A 188 -1.95 -15.64 8.57
N ASP A 189 -1.15 -14.99 9.40
CA ASP A 189 -0.25 -13.91 8.99
C ASP A 189 0.96 -14.41 8.17
N MET A 190 1.43 -15.62 8.48
CA MET A 190 2.58 -16.23 7.80
C MET A 190 2.21 -16.89 6.47
N PHE A 191 0.98 -17.41 6.40
CA PHE A 191 0.44 -18.14 5.27
C PHE A 191 -0.88 -17.48 4.84
N PRO A 192 -0.85 -16.31 4.17
CA PRO A 192 -2.05 -15.68 3.65
C PRO A 192 -2.77 -16.56 2.62
N GLU A 193 -2.11 -17.60 2.11
CA GLU A 193 -2.67 -18.61 1.23
C GLU A 193 -3.65 -19.55 1.96
N ILE A 194 -3.75 -19.53 3.30
CA ILE A 194 -4.76 -20.27 4.09
C ILE A 194 -6.13 -19.56 4.08
N ARG A 195 -6.48 -18.83 3.00
CA ARG A 195 -7.85 -18.36 2.82
C ARG A 195 -8.70 -19.55 2.44
N TYR A 196 -9.62 -19.92 3.32
CA TYR A 196 -10.59 -20.94 3.00
C TYR A 196 -11.43 -20.52 1.80
N THR A 197 -11.51 -21.40 0.82
CA THR A 197 -12.55 -21.35 -0.22
C THR A 197 -13.91 -21.60 0.41
N ASP A 198 -14.99 -21.23 -0.28
CA ASP A 198 -16.35 -21.47 0.21
C ASP A 198 -16.62 -22.95 0.47
N GLU A 199 -16.13 -23.81 -0.43
CA GLU A 199 -16.23 -25.26 -0.29
C GLU A 199 -15.53 -25.76 0.97
N GLU A 200 -14.34 -25.25 1.29
CA GLU A 200 -13.62 -25.60 2.50
C GLU A 200 -14.31 -25.08 3.77
N ILE A 201 -14.84 -23.84 3.74
CA ILE A 201 -15.63 -23.28 4.85
C ILE A 201 -16.81 -24.21 5.14
N ILE A 202 -17.55 -24.59 4.10
CA ILE A 202 -18.70 -25.50 4.20
C ILE A 202 -18.27 -26.88 4.69
N ASN A 203 -17.21 -27.48 4.13
CA ASN A 203 -16.75 -28.82 4.54
C ASN A 203 -16.32 -28.87 6.02
N ILE A 204 -15.58 -27.87 6.50
CA ILE A 204 -15.17 -27.77 7.91
C ILE A 204 -16.39 -27.60 8.81
N TYR A 205 -17.31 -26.73 8.40
CA TYR A 205 -18.52 -26.45 9.14
C TYR A 205 -19.46 -27.65 9.21
N ASP A 206 -19.60 -28.38 8.10
CA ASP A 206 -20.41 -29.58 8.00
C ASP A 206 -19.85 -30.70 8.89
N ALA A 207 -18.53 -30.91 8.86
CA ALA A 207 -17.85 -31.83 9.76
C ALA A 207 -18.06 -31.47 11.24
N ALA A 208 -18.16 -30.17 11.57
CA ALA A 208 -18.44 -29.74 12.94
C ALA A 208 -19.88 -30.03 13.36
N ILE A 209 -20.86 -29.83 12.47
CA ILE A 209 -22.27 -30.13 12.74
C ILE A 209 -22.48 -31.64 12.90
N GLU A 210 -21.80 -32.45 12.08
CA GLU A 210 -21.89 -33.92 12.11
C GLU A 210 -21.12 -34.56 13.27
N GLY A 211 -20.43 -33.76 14.09
CA GLY A 211 -19.65 -34.24 15.22
C GLY A 211 -18.33 -34.92 14.83
N LYS A 212 -17.95 -34.90 13.54
CA LYS A 212 -16.64 -35.38 13.06
C LYS A 212 -15.50 -34.56 13.64
N ILE A 213 -15.72 -33.26 13.90
CA ILE A 213 -14.84 -32.43 14.73
C ILE A 213 -15.60 -31.88 15.95
N ALA A 214 -14.99 -32.00 17.13
CA ALA A 214 -15.63 -31.64 18.39
C ALA A 214 -16.04 -30.15 18.42
N ARG A 215 -15.19 -29.27 17.89
CA ARG A 215 -15.38 -27.82 17.86
C ARG A 215 -14.86 -27.24 16.55
N LEU A 216 -15.46 -26.12 16.12
CA LEU A 216 -14.93 -25.35 15.00
C LEU A 216 -13.51 -24.86 15.33
N PRO A 217 -12.58 -24.84 14.36
CA PRO A 217 -11.24 -24.32 14.58
C PRO A 217 -11.27 -22.89 15.13
N LYS A 218 -10.32 -22.55 16.00
CA LYS A 218 -10.14 -21.16 16.42
C LYS A 218 -9.86 -20.31 15.17
N GLY A 219 -10.51 -19.16 15.04
CA GLY A 219 -10.42 -18.32 13.84
C GLY A 219 -11.26 -18.79 12.65
N PHE A 220 -12.07 -19.84 12.79
CA PHE A 220 -12.97 -20.30 11.71
C PHE A 220 -13.92 -19.20 11.22
N TRP A 221 -14.37 -18.30 12.07
CA TRP A 221 -15.24 -17.19 11.65
C TRP A 221 -14.45 -15.99 11.11
N GLY A 222 -13.12 -16.02 11.15
CA GLY A 222 -12.29 -14.87 10.83
C GLY A 222 -12.09 -13.92 12.02
N ASN A 223 -11.20 -12.95 11.80
CA ASN A 223 -10.80 -11.96 12.81
C ASN A 223 -11.39 -10.57 12.51
N HIS A 224 -11.92 -10.36 11.32
CA HIS A 224 -12.55 -9.12 10.89
C HIS A 224 -14.07 -9.29 10.80
N GLU A 225 -14.82 -8.23 11.07
CA GLU A 225 -16.29 -8.24 11.01
C GLU A 225 -16.78 -8.75 9.64
N ASP A 226 -16.16 -8.31 8.56
CA ASP A 226 -16.54 -8.72 7.20
C ASP A 226 -16.37 -10.23 6.95
N ASP A 227 -15.28 -10.84 7.45
CA ASP A 227 -15.06 -12.28 7.34
C ASP A 227 -16.13 -13.06 8.14
N ILE A 228 -16.46 -12.57 9.32
CA ILE A 228 -17.44 -13.18 10.22
C ILE A 228 -18.82 -13.14 9.57
N GLN A 229 -19.20 -11.97 9.06
CA GLN A 229 -20.43 -11.77 8.31
C GLN A 229 -20.50 -12.71 7.11
N TYR A 230 -19.47 -12.70 6.27
CA TYR A 230 -19.40 -13.53 5.08
C TYR A 230 -19.59 -15.01 5.40
N ARG A 231 -18.78 -15.56 6.31
CA ARG A 231 -18.82 -16.97 6.69
C ARG A 231 -20.13 -17.35 7.37
N LEU A 232 -20.69 -16.45 8.20
CA LEU A 232 -22.00 -16.64 8.81
C LEU A 232 -23.10 -16.75 7.76
N LYS A 233 -23.13 -15.82 6.79
CA LYS A 233 -24.11 -15.83 5.68
C LYS A 233 -23.97 -17.11 4.86
N LEU A 234 -22.74 -17.49 4.50
CA LEU A 234 -22.45 -18.70 3.73
C LEU A 234 -22.93 -19.96 4.45
N CYS A 235 -22.53 -20.15 5.72
CA CYS A 235 -22.91 -21.31 6.52
C CYS A 235 -24.41 -21.40 6.77
N LEU A 236 -25.08 -20.27 7.06
CA LEU A 236 -26.52 -20.26 7.28
C LEU A 236 -27.29 -20.59 5.99
N ARG A 237 -26.89 -20.03 4.84
CA ARG A 237 -27.47 -20.37 3.53
C ARG A 237 -27.30 -21.84 3.20
N TYR A 238 -26.11 -22.40 3.41
CA TYR A 238 -25.84 -23.82 3.20
C TYR A 238 -26.78 -24.71 4.02
N VAL A 239 -26.90 -24.45 5.34
CA VAL A 239 -27.76 -25.27 6.21
C VAL A 239 -29.22 -25.17 5.80
N VAL A 240 -29.72 -23.95 5.58
CA VAL A 240 -31.14 -23.70 5.29
C VAL A 240 -31.53 -24.21 3.91
N LEU A 241 -30.79 -23.83 2.86
CA LEU A 241 -31.18 -24.09 1.47
C LEU A 241 -30.68 -25.44 0.97
N GLN A 242 -29.46 -25.85 1.30
CA GLN A 242 -28.86 -27.06 0.74
C GLN A 242 -29.07 -28.27 1.66
N LYS A 243 -28.69 -28.16 2.94
CA LYS A 243 -28.76 -29.31 3.88
C LYS A 243 -30.19 -29.65 4.29
N LEU A 244 -31.02 -28.65 4.54
CA LEU A 244 -32.40 -28.83 5.02
C LEU A 244 -33.47 -28.57 3.97
N LYS A 245 -33.12 -27.94 2.85
CA LYS A 245 -34.04 -27.62 1.74
C LYS A 245 -35.31 -26.89 2.21
N MET A 246 -35.16 -25.97 3.16
CA MET A 246 -36.28 -25.21 3.70
C MET A 246 -36.87 -24.27 2.65
N GLN A 247 -38.19 -24.11 2.69
CA GLN A 247 -38.88 -23.11 1.91
C GLN A 247 -38.79 -21.74 2.60
N PRO A 248 -38.76 -20.61 1.85
CA PRO A 248 -38.61 -19.27 2.42
C PRO A 248 -39.55 -18.95 3.59
N GLN A 249 -40.83 -19.34 3.45
CA GLN A 249 -41.87 -19.13 4.46
C GLN A 249 -41.64 -19.87 5.77
N GLU A 250 -40.85 -20.93 5.76
CA GLU A 250 -40.53 -21.70 6.96
C GLU A 250 -39.36 -21.10 7.73
N ILE A 251 -38.51 -20.29 7.09
CA ILE A 251 -37.25 -19.82 7.65
C ILE A 251 -37.49 -18.98 8.91
N LEU A 252 -38.37 -17.98 8.88
CA LEU A 252 -38.67 -17.15 10.05
C LEU A 252 -39.25 -17.96 11.23
N ILE A 253 -39.97 -19.04 10.94
CA ILE A 253 -40.61 -19.87 11.96
C ILE A 253 -39.60 -20.88 12.54
N LYS A 254 -38.80 -21.53 11.69
CA LYS A 254 -37.92 -22.64 12.07
C LYS A 254 -36.52 -22.18 12.50
N VAL A 255 -36.01 -21.07 11.98
CA VAL A 255 -34.66 -20.55 12.31
C VAL A 255 -34.73 -19.66 13.55
N GLN A 256 -34.91 -20.31 14.69
CA GLN A 256 -34.96 -19.71 16.03
C GLN A 256 -33.73 -20.13 16.85
N SER A 257 -33.56 -19.63 18.09
CA SER A 257 -32.39 -19.97 18.92
C SER A 257 -32.10 -21.48 19.03
N PRO A 258 -33.08 -22.39 19.25
CA PRO A 258 -32.80 -23.84 19.29
C PRO A 258 -32.18 -24.39 17.99
N PHE A 259 -32.58 -23.82 16.84
CA PHE A 259 -31.99 -24.14 15.55
C PHE A 259 -30.53 -23.67 15.49
N LEU A 260 -30.26 -22.43 15.91
CA LEU A 260 -28.90 -21.87 15.90
C LEU A 260 -27.96 -22.65 16.80
N VAL A 261 -28.42 -23.12 17.97
CA VAL A 261 -27.65 -23.97 18.87
C VAL A 261 -27.35 -25.32 18.22
N LYS A 262 -28.37 -25.97 17.66
CA LYS A 262 -28.24 -27.27 16.97
C LYS A 262 -27.19 -27.23 15.86
N TYR A 263 -27.11 -26.13 15.11
CA TYR A 263 -26.16 -25.96 14.00
C TYR A 263 -24.93 -25.11 14.37
N LYS A 264 -24.62 -24.91 15.65
CA LYS A 264 -23.40 -24.21 16.11
C LYS A 264 -23.26 -22.76 15.56
N LEU A 265 -24.36 -22.06 15.31
CA LEU A 265 -24.41 -20.66 14.84
C LEU A 265 -24.72 -19.65 15.95
N ASP A 266 -25.32 -20.12 17.05
CA ASP A 266 -25.84 -19.29 18.14
C ASP A 266 -24.77 -18.34 18.71
N TYR A 267 -23.58 -18.86 18.99
CA TYR A 267 -22.47 -18.09 19.54
C TYR A 267 -22.08 -16.89 18.66
N VAL A 268 -22.04 -17.08 17.34
CA VAL A 268 -21.56 -16.04 16.40
C VAL A 268 -22.61 -14.96 16.23
N ILE A 269 -23.88 -15.36 16.13
CA ILE A 269 -24.99 -14.44 15.99
C ILE A 269 -25.12 -13.59 17.26
N TYR A 270 -25.11 -14.19 18.45
CA TYR A 270 -25.31 -13.43 19.68
C TYR A 270 -24.09 -12.61 20.14
N GLN A 271 -22.86 -13.08 19.89
CA GLN A 271 -21.67 -12.36 20.38
C GLN A 271 -21.10 -11.36 19.40
N ARG A 272 -21.38 -11.49 18.10
CA ARG A 272 -20.68 -10.70 17.07
C ARG A 272 -21.60 -9.94 16.13
N GLN A 273 -22.91 -10.16 16.16
CA GLN A 273 -23.85 -9.36 15.37
C GLN A 273 -24.47 -8.26 16.20
N SER A 274 -24.45 -7.03 15.69
CA SER A 274 -25.25 -5.92 16.22
C SER A 274 -26.71 -5.99 15.77
N LYS A 275 -26.98 -6.67 14.65
CA LYS A 275 -28.32 -6.84 14.08
C LYS A 275 -29.12 -7.92 14.81
N GLY A 276 -30.41 -7.69 14.98
CA GLY A 276 -31.31 -8.72 15.50
C GLY A 276 -31.38 -9.94 14.56
N LEU A 277 -31.71 -11.13 15.09
CA LEU A 277 -31.80 -12.35 14.29
C LEU A 277 -32.75 -12.19 13.08
N GLN A 278 -33.88 -11.49 13.25
CA GLN A 278 -34.81 -11.24 12.15
C GLN A 278 -34.20 -10.40 11.04
N GLU A 279 -33.50 -9.31 11.37
CA GLU A 279 -32.82 -8.47 10.39
C GLU A 279 -31.72 -9.23 9.65
N LEU A 280 -30.96 -10.06 10.38
CA LEU A 280 -29.94 -10.94 9.79
C LEU A 280 -30.58 -11.94 8.81
N LEU A 281 -31.71 -12.55 9.20
CA LEU A 281 -32.41 -13.50 8.32
C LEU A 281 -32.97 -12.81 7.08
N ILE A 282 -33.48 -11.58 7.19
CA ILE A 282 -33.95 -10.79 6.05
C ILE A 282 -32.78 -10.41 5.13
N ASP A 283 -31.63 -10.05 5.69
CA ASP A 283 -30.41 -9.74 4.94
C ASP A 283 -29.89 -10.97 4.16
N ILE A 284 -30.01 -12.17 4.75
CA ILE A 284 -29.54 -13.42 4.14
C ILE A 284 -30.56 -14.02 3.15
N PHE A 285 -31.85 -13.92 3.49
CA PHE A 285 -32.98 -14.48 2.75
C PHE A 285 -34.02 -13.38 2.53
N PRO A 286 -33.79 -12.44 1.61
CA PRO A 286 -34.68 -11.31 1.38
C PRO A 286 -36.13 -11.73 1.02
N GLU A 287 -36.31 -12.94 0.49
CA GLU A 287 -37.60 -13.57 0.20
C GLU A 287 -38.53 -13.81 1.42
N ILE A 288 -38.04 -13.67 2.67
CA ILE A 288 -38.83 -13.97 3.88
C ILE A 288 -39.52 -12.74 4.48
N GLY A 289 -39.07 -11.52 4.14
CA GLY A 289 -39.44 -10.31 4.89
C GLY A 289 -40.85 -9.76 4.61
N TYR A 290 -41.46 -10.06 3.46
CA TYR A 290 -42.56 -9.23 2.96
C TYR A 290 -43.51 -10.02 2.04
N LYS A 291 -44.64 -10.51 2.58
CA LYS A 291 -45.63 -11.24 1.77
C LYS A 291 -46.92 -10.47 1.47
N GLU A 292 -47.47 -9.71 2.42
CA GLU A 292 -48.78 -9.06 2.18
C GLU A 292 -48.66 -7.68 1.50
N LYS A 293 -47.64 -6.89 1.80
CA LYS A 293 -47.44 -5.56 1.18
C LYS A 293 -46.77 -5.62 -0.20
N ASP A 294 -45.98 -6.66 -0.46
CA ASP A 294 -45.22 -6.77 -1.70
C ASP A 294 -46.11 -7.11 -2.89
N GLU A 295 -47.14 -7.93 -2.68
CA GLU A 295 -48.13 -8.23 -3.71
C GLU A 295 -48.92 -6.97 -4.12
N GLU A 296 -49.29 -6.12 -3.15
CA GLU A 296 -49.90 -4.81 -3.44
C GLU A 296 -48.95 -3.89 -4.21
N ILE A 297 -47.68 -3.82 -3.82
CA ILE A 297 -46.65 -3.02 -4.52
C ILE A 297 -46.49 -3.51 -5.96
N LEU A 298 -46.38 -4.83 -6.16
CA LEU A 298 -46.24 -5.44 -7.48
C LEU A 298 -47.49 -5.23 -8.33
N ASN A 299 -48.70 -5.34 -7.78
CA ASN A 299 -49.94 -5.09 -8.51
C ASN A 299 -50.04 -3.65 -9.02
N VAL A 300 -49.69 -2.66 -8.19
CA VAL A 300 -49.66 -1.24 -8.58
C VAL A 300 -48.60 -0.98 -9.65
N TYR A 301 -47.43 -1.59 -9.48
CA TYR A 301 -46.32 -1.46 -10.42
C TYR A 301 -46.64 -2.10 -11.78
N ASP A 302 -47.23 -3.29 -11.77
CA ASP A 302 -47.59 -4.05 -12.96
C ASP A 302 -48.69 -3.34 -13.75
N ALA A 303 -49.72 -2.83 -13.06
CA ALA A 303 -50.72 -1.97 -13.66
C ALA A 303 -50.12 -0.73 -14.35
N THR A 304 -49.01 -0.19 -13.82
CA THR A 304 -48.33 0.95 -14.44
C THR A 304 -47.54 0.56 -15.68
N ILE A 305 -46.84 -0.58 -15.67
CA ILE A 305 -46.10 -1.07 -16.85
C ILE A 305 -47.07 -1.46 -17.98
N GLU A 306 -48.21 -2.04 -17.64
CA GLU A 306 -49.25 -2.43 -18.59
C GLU A 306 -50.07 -1.24 -19.12
N GLY A 307 -49.80 -0.03 -18.65
CA GLY A 307 -50.52 1.17 -19.07
C GLY A 307 -51.94 1.30 -18.50
N LYS A 308 -52.33 0.41 -17.57
CA LYS A 308 -53.58 0.55 -16.79
C LYS A 308 -53.53 1.76 -15.84
N LEU A 309 -52.33 2.14 -15.41
CA LEU A 309 -52.05 3.40 -14.70
C LEU A 309 -51.10 4.27 -15.53
N ALA A 310 -51.43 5.56 -15.69
CA ALA A 310 -50.63 6.49 -16.49
C ALA A 310 -49.24 6.78 -15.89
N LYS A 311 -49.11 6.68 -14.56
CA LYS A 311 -47.86 6.92 -13.82
C LYS A 311 -47.90 6.21 -12.47
N LEU A 312 -46.72 5.92 -11.91
CA LEU A 312 -46.60 5.40 -10.55
C LEU A 312 -47.17 6.44 -9.56
N PRO A 313 -47.93 6.01 -8.52
CA PRO A 313 -48.44 6.91 -7.49
C PRO A 313 -47.32 7.71 -6.81
N LYS A 314 -47.65 8.93 -6.36
CA LYS A 314 -46.70 9.74 -5.58
C LYS A 314 -46.38 9.00 -4.27
N GLY A 315 -45.10 8.84 -3.96
CA GLY A 315 -44.65 8.06 -2.80
C GLY A 315 -44.60 6.55 -3.05
N PHE A 316 -44.75 6.08 -4.30
CA PHE A 316 -44.62 4.66 -4.65
C PHE A 316 -43.29 4.05 -4.21
N TRP A 317 -42.19 4.80 -4.19
CA TRP A 317 -40.91 4.27 -3.74
C TRP A 317 -40.74 4.31 -2.21
N GLY A 318 -41.63 4.97 -1.46
CA GLY A 318 -41.45 5.21 -0.03
C GLY A 318 -40.74 6.54 0.26
N SER A 319 -40.62 6.87 1.54
CA SER A 319 -39.97 8.11 2.00
C SER A 319 -38.62 7.88 2.65
N HIS A 320 -38.34 6.64 3.06
CA HIS A 320 -37.10 6.23 3.69
C HIS A 320 -36.24 5.45 2.69
N GLU A 321 -34.91 5.61 2.77
CA GLU A 321 -33.98 4.94 1.85
C GLU A 321 -34.19 3.43 1.82
N GLU A 322 -34.40 2.79 2.97
CA GLU A 322 -34.65 1.35 3.09
C GLU A 322 -35.91 0.90 2.33
N GLU A 323 -37.00 1.67 2.42
CA GLU A 323 -38.24 1.37 1.68
C GLU A 323 -38.02 1.50 0.16
N VAL A 324 -37.27 2.52 -0.26
CA VAL A 324 -36.94 2.74 -1.67
C VAL A 324 -36.10 1.60 -2.21
N GLN A 325 -35.07 1.19 -1.47
CA GLN A 325 -34.19 0.09 -1.84
C GLN A 325 -34.98 -1.23 -1.93
N HIS A 326 -35.86 -1.50 -0.97
CA HIS A 326 -36.72 -2.68 -0.96
C HIS A 326 -37.65 -2.70 -2.19
N ARG A 327 -38.42 -1.64 -2.41
CA ARG A 327 -39.39 -1.58 -3.53
C ARG A 327 -38.70 -1.63 -4.88
N LEU A 328 -37.53 -0.99 -5.02
CA LEU A 328 -36.72 -1.07 -6.22
C LEU A 328 -36.24 -2.49 -6.48
N LYS A 329 -35.68 -3.16 -5.47
CA LYS A 329 -35.23 -4.56 -5.55
C LYS A 329 -36.37 -5.49 -5.93
N LEU A 330 -37.53 -5.35 -5.28
CA LEU A 330 -38.73 -6.13 -5.55
C LEU A 330 -39.20 -5.97 -7.00
N CYS A 331 -39.39 -4.73 -7.45
CA CYS A 331 -39.87 -4.43 -8.81
C CYS A 331 -38.86 -4.90 -9.87
N LEU A 332 -37.55 -4.72 -9.64
CA LEU A 332 -36.52 -5.14 -10.57
C LEU A 332 -36.46 -6.67 -10.70
N ARG A 333 -36.48 -7.41 -9.58
CA ARG A 333 -36.52 -8.88 -9.62
C ARG A 333 -37.79 -9.40 -10.28
N TYR A 334 -38.94 -8.79 -10.00
CA TYR A 334 -40.21 -9.15 -10.62
C TYR A 334 -40.15 -9.02 -12.15
N VAL A 335 -39.71 -7.86 -12.66
CA VAL A 335 -39.62 -7.67 -14.13
C VAL A 335 -38.62 -8.63 -14.75
N VAL A 336 -37.41 -8.72 -14.20
CA VAL A 336 -36.30 -9.47 -14.79
C VAL A 336 -36.57 -10.97 -14.75
N LEU A 337 -36.87 -11.51 -13.57
CA LEU A 337 -36.96 -12.97 -13.37
C LEU A 337 -38.35 -13.53 -13.64
N GLN A 338 -39.42 -12.81 -13.28
CA GLN A 338 -40.78 -13.35 -13.37
C GLN A 338 -41.46 -12.95 -14.68
N LYS A 339 -41.47 -11.65 -15.01
CA LYS A 339 -42.21 -11.13 -16.18
C LYS A 339 -41.46 -11.42 -17.49
N LEU A 340 -40.16 -11.21 -17.53
CA LEU A 340 -39.33 -11.38 -18.73
C LEU A 340 -38.55 -12.68 -18.76
N LYS A 341 -38.38 -13.35 -17.62
CA LYS A 341 -37.63 -14.61 -17.48
C LYS A 341 -36.21 -14.52 -18.04
N ILE A 342 -35.55 -13.38 -17.85
CA ILE A 342 -34.15 -13.17 -18.24
C ILE A 342 -33.28 -14.08 -17.38
N ALA A 343 -32.39 -14.85 -18.01
CA ALA A 343 -31.50 -15.73 -17.29
C ALA A 343 -30.45 -14.91 -16.49
N PRO A 344 -30.01 -15.35 -15.29
CA PRO A 344 -29.06 -14.60 -14.46
C PRO A 344 -27.84 -14.06 -15.22
N GLN A 345 -27.26 -14.87 -16.10
CA GLN A 345 -26.09 -14.53 -16.92
C GLN A 345 -26.34 -13.43 -17.97
N GLU A 346 -27.60 -13.15 -18.33
CA GLU A 346 -27.99 -12.14 -19.33
C GLU A 346 -28.36 -10.80 -18.67
N ILE A 347 -28.56 -10.76 -17.34
CA ILE A 347 -29.08 -9.59 -16.63
C ILE A 347 -28.21 -8.35 -16.85
N LEU A 348 -26.89 -8.47 -16.78
CA LEU A 348 -25.99 -7.32 -16.98
C LEU A 348 -26.01 -6.77 -18.41
N LEU A 349 -26.35 -7.61 -19.40
CA LEU A 349 -26.45 -7.22 -20.81
C LEU A 349 -27.79 -6.55 -21.11
N GLU A 350 -28.88 -7.12 -20.60
CA GLU A 350 -30.25 -6.71 -20.92
C GLU A 350 -30.74 -5.54 -20.06
N VAL A 351 -30.32 -5.46 -18.79
CA VAL A 351 -30.79 -4.44 -17.84
C VAL A 351 -29.94 -3.16 -17.96
N THR A 352 -30.14 -2.46 -19.07
CA THR A 352 -29.50 -1.17 -19.41
C THR A 352 -30.37 0.05 -19.05
N SER A 353 -29.88 1.28 -19.21
CA SER A 353 -30.70 2.48 -18.97
C SER A 353 -32.00 2.52 -19.81
N PRO A 354 -32.00 2.15 -21.12
CA PRO A 354 -33.23 2.00 -21.91
C PRO A 354 -34.21 0.98 -21.31
N PHE A 355 -33.72 -0.16 -20.80
CA PHE A 355 -34.54 -1.13 -20.10
C PHE A 355 -35.22 -0.49 -18.88
N LEU A 356 -34.46 0.21 -18.05
CA LEU A 356 -34.99 0.86 -16.85
C LEU A 356 -36.03 1.94 -17.20
N MET A 357 -35.86 2.66 -18.30
CA MET A 357 -36.85 3.63 -18.77
C MET A 357 -38.13 2.93 -19.26
N LYS A 358 -37.99 1.86 -20.05
CA LYS A 358 -39.10 1.06 -20.58
C LYS A 358 -39.99 0.54 -19.46
N TYR A 359 -39.39 0.04 -18.38
CA TYR A 359 -40.10 -0.53 -17.23
C TYR A 359 -40.26 0.44 -16.05
N LYS A 360 -40.12 1.76 -16.26
CA LYS A 360 -40.36 2.80 -15.24
C LYS A 360 -39.52 2.68 -13.95
N LEU A 361 -38.38 1.97 -14.01
CA LEU A 361 -37.42 1.80 -12.91
C LEU A 361 -36.36 2.89 -12.88
N PHE A 362 -36.17 3.62 -13.99
CA PHE A 362 -35.10 4.60 -14.13
C PHE A 362 -35.05 5.62 -12.99
N ASN A 363 -36.21 6.14 -12.58
CA ASN A 363 -36.27 7.09 -11.47
C ASN A 363 -35.92 6.43 -10.12
N GLY A 364 -36.37 5.21 -9.87
CA GLY A 364 -36.02 4.47 -8.66
C GLY A 364 -34.51 4.21 -8.56
N VAL A 365 -33.87 3.85 -9.68
CA VAL A 365 -32.43 3.60 -9.76
C VAL A 365 -31.62 4.90 -9.63
N TYR A 366 -31.90 5.93 -10.44
CA TYR A 366 -31.01 7.09 -10.56
C TYR A 366 -31.32 8.23 -9.57
N GLN A 367 -32.52 8.32 -9.01
CA GLN A 367 -32.83 9.36 -8.01
C GLN A 367 -32.41 8.98 -6.60
N HIS A 368 -32.19 7.69 -6.33
CA HIS A 368 -32.06 7.18 -4.97
C HIS A 368 -30.82 6.30 -4.75
N GLN A 369 -29.92 6.18 -5.72
CA GLN A 369 -28.68 5.43 -5.54
C GLN A 369 -27.44 6.24 -5.88
N SER A 370 -26.43 6.11 -5.00
CA SER A 370 -25.07 6.61 -5.21
C SER A 370 -24.17 5.63 -5.96
N LYS A 371 -24.59 4.35 -6.06
CA LYS A 371 -23.83 3.26 -6.69
C LYS A 371 -24.17 3.14 -8.18
N GLY A 372 -23.21 2.63 -8.97
CA GLY A 372 -23.44 2.37 -10.39
C GLY A 372 -24.51 1.29 -10.61
N LEU A 373 -25.15 1.31 -11.78
CA LEU A 373 -26.18 0.31 -12.13
C LEU A 373 -25.64 -1.13 -12.03
N ARG A 374 -24.37 -1.35 -12.38
CA ARG A 374 -23.73 -2.66 -12.26
C ARG A 374 -23.71 -3.16 -10.81
N ASP A 375 -23.24 -2.33 -9.88
CA ASP A 375 -23.16 -2.69 -8.46
C ASP A 375 -24.54 -2.95 -7.86
N LEU A 376 -25.53 -2.17 -8.31
CA LEU A 376 -26.92 -2.39 -7.96
C LEU A 376 -27.40 -3.76 -8.43
N LEU A 377 -27.14 -4.12 -9.68
CA LEU A 377 -27.57 -5.41 -10.25
C LEU A 377 -26.89 -6.57 -9.53
N ILE A 378 -25.60 -6.48 -9.21
CA ILE A 378 -24.89 -7.50 -8.43
C ILE A 378 -25.50 -7.65 -7.03
N ASN A 379 -25.84 -6.55 -6.38
CA ASN A 379 -26.48 -6.58 -5.06
C ASN A 379 -27.89 -7.21 -5.09
N ILE A 380 -28.66 -6.90 -6.14
CA ILE A 380 -30.03 -7.40 -6.29
C ILE A 380 -30.04 -8.88 -6.71
N PHE A 381 -29.10 -9.27 -7.57
CA PHE A 381 -28.96 -10.59 -8.18
C PHE A 381 -27.56 -11.16 -7.88
N PRO A 382 -27.30 -11.63 -6.65
CA PRO A 382 -26.01 -12.20 -6.28
C PRO A 382 -25.65 -13.44 -7.13
N GLU A 383 -26.64 -14.12 -7.71
CA GLU A 383 -26.46 -15.16 -8.71
C GLU A 383 -25.63 -14.76 -9.94
N ILE A 384 -25.46 -13.46 -10.21
CA ILE A 384 -24.61 -12.93 -11.29
C ILE A 384 -23.12 -13.13 -10.99
N GLU A 385 -22.70 -13.09 -9.72
CA GLU A 385 -21.27 -13.17 -9.33
C GLU A 385 -20.68 -14.58 -9.47
N HIS A 386 -21.50 -15.63 -9.53
CA HIS A 386 -21.03 -17.02 -9.48
C HIS A 386 -20.98 -17.73 -10.84
N GLY A 387 -21.37 -17.08 -11.94
CA GLY A 387 -21.23 -17.63 -13.29
C GLY A 387 -19.87 -17.30 -13.89
N ASP A 388 -19.02 -18.31 -14.13
CA ASP A 388 -17.71 -18.27 -14.82
C ASP A 388 -17.17 -16.85 -15.11
N GLY A 389 -16.73 -16.19 -14.03
CA GLY A 389 -16.40 -14.75 -13.98
C GLY A 389 -15.24 -14.29 -14.87
N HIS A 390 -14.65 -15.19 -15.65
CA HIS A 390 -13.59 -14.88 -16.60
C HIS A 390 -14.09 -14.32 -17.93
N ASN A 391 -15.35 -14.55 -18.33
CA ASN A 391 -15.84 -14.07 -19.63
C ASN A 391 -16.70 -12.79 -19.55
N ILE A 392 -17.44 -12.60 -18.45
CA ILE A 392 -18.36 -11.45 -18.30
C ILE A 392 -17.60 -10.13 -18.07
N ASN A 393 -16.46 -10.16 -17.37
CA ASN A 393 -15.61 -8.98 -17.20
C ASN A 393 -14.98 -8.48 -18.52
N ASN A 394 -14.84 -9.35 -19.53
CA ASN A 394 -14.33 -8.97 -20.86
C ASN A 394 -15.44 -8.45 -21.78
N ILE A 395 -16.68 -8.90 -21.63
CA ILE A 395 -17.81 -8.52 -22.51
C ILE A 395 -18.46 -7.19 -22.05
N LEU A 396 -18.34 -6.85 -20.77
CA LEU A 396 -18.95 -5.65 -20.14
C LEU A 396 -17.97 -4.82 -19.31
N SER A 397 -16.69 -4.79 -19.68
CA SER A 397 -15.93 -3.57 -19.39
C SER A 397 -16.70 -2.45 -20.07
N GLU A 398 -17.19 -1.47 -19.29
CA GLU A 398 -17.80 -0.25 -19.81
C GLU A 398 -16.98 0.15 -21.02
N LYS A 399 -17.58 0.07 -22.23
CA LYS A 399 -16.86 0.31 -23.48
C LYS A 399 -16.14 1.65 -23.29
N GLN A 400 -14.84 1.61 -23.03
CA GLN A 400 -14.11 2.80 -22.60
C GLN A 400 -14.33 3.79 -23.71
N SER A 401 -15.10 4.85 -23.42
CA SER A 401 -15.40 5.85 -24.43
C SER A 401 -14.06 6.33 -24.94
N THR A 402 -13.85 6.22 -26.24
CA THR A 402 -12.58 6.65 -26.82
C THR A 402 -12.40 8.14 -26.54
N ASP A 403 -11.16 8.60 -26.43
CA ASP A 403 -10.87 10.02 -26.21
C ASP A 403 -11.57 10.89 -27.27
N GLU A 404 -11.71 10.40 -28.50
CA GLU A 404 -12.43 11.05 -29.59
C GLU A 404 -13.95 11.16 -29.31
N GLU A 405 -14.60 10.11 -28.84
CA GLU A 405 -16.02 10.15 -28.45
C GLU A 405 -16.26 11.12 -27.29
N ILE A 406 -15.35 11.14 -26.30
CA ILE A 406 -15.41 12.07 -25.16
C ILE A 406 -15.31 13.52 -25.66
N ILE A 407 -14.35 13.82 -26.54
CA ILE A 407 -14.18 15.15 -27.12
C ILE A 407 -15.38 15.55 -27.99
N ASN A 408 -15.91 14.66 -28.81
CA ASN A 408 -17.06 14.93 -29.67
C ASN A 408 -18.33 15.26 -28.86
N MET A 409 -18.60 14.50 -27.79
CA MET A 409 -19.70 14.82 -26.87
C MET A 409 -19.48 16.14 -26.15
N TYR A 410 -18.24 16.39 -25.71
CA TYR A 410 -17.89 17.62 -25.02
C TYR A 410 -18.05 18.85 -25.92
N ASP A 411 -17.64 18.75 -27.18
CA ASP A 411 -17.78 19.83 -28.15
C ASP A 411 -19.24 20.09 -28.53
N ALA A 412 -20.05 19.04 -28.66
CA ALA A 412 -21.50 19.17 -28.83
C ALA A 412 -22.17 19.91 -27.66
N ALA A 413 -21.72 19.65 -26.42
CA ALA A 413 -22.20 20.36 -25.24
C ALA A 413 -21.74 21.82 -25.21
N LEU A 414 -20.52 22.14 -25.66
CA LEU A 414 -20.04 23.52 -25.79
C LEU A 414 -20.78 24.30 -26.89
N ALA A 415 -21.10 23.63 -28.00
CA ALA A 415 -21.84 24.22 -29.12
C ALA A 415 -23.35 24.42 -28.82
N GLY A 416 -23.82 24.02 -27.64
CA GLY A 416 -25.23 24.09 -27.25
C GLY A 416 -26.13 23.05 -27.93
N LYS A 417 -25.56 22.10 -28.68
CA LYS A 417 -26.29 20.96 -29.28
C LYS A 417 -26.81 20.00 -28.21
N LEU A 418 -26.15 19.96 -27.05
CA LEU A 418 -26.64 19.30 -25.84
C LEU A 418 -26.98 20.36 -24.79
N ALA A 419 -28.23 20.33 -24.31
CA ALA A 419 -28.71 21.26 -23.28
C ALA A 419 -27.87 21.14 -21.99
N GLN A 420 -27.49 19.91 -21.64
CA GLN A 420 -26.63 19.60 -20.49
C GLN A 420 -25.68 18.45 -20.85
N MET A 421 -24.60 18.31 -20.09
CA MET A 421 -23.73 17.13 -20.20
C MET A 421 -24.50 15.87 -19.81
N PRO A 422 -24.34 14.75 -20.54
CA PRO A 422 -24.95 13.49 -20.16
C PRO A 422 -24.60 13.10 -18.71
N PRO A 423 -25.55 12.56 -17.93
CA PRO A 423 -25.25 11.97 -16.63
C PRO A 423 -24.14 10.92 -16.77
N GLY A 424 -23.13 10.97 -15.89
CA GLY A 424 -21.96 10.10 -15.98
C GLY A 424 -20.90 10.51 -17.03
N PHE A 425 -21.07 11.62 -17.75
CA PHE A 425 -20.06 12.11 -18.71
C PHE A 425 -18.68 12.31 -18.08
N TRP A 426 -18.60 12.70 -16.81
CA TRP A 426 -17.30 12.83 -16.13
C TRP A 426 -16.80 11.51 -15.51
N GLY A 427 -17.58 10.44 -15.54
CA GLY A 427 -17.26 9.20 -14.84
C GLY A 427 -17.72 9.20 -13.38
N ASN A 428 -17.74 7.99 -12.81
CA ASN A 428 -18.20 7.75 -11.45
C ASN A 428 -17.02 7.72 -10.47
N HIS A 429 -15.85 7.31 -10.95
CA HIS A 429 -14.63 7.18 -10.16
C HIS A 429 -13.71 8.39 -10.35
N GLU A 430 -12.92 8.71 -9.31
CA GLU A 430 -12.01 9.87 -9.32
C GLU A 430 -11.03 9.84 -10.51
N GLY A 431 -10.51 8.66 -10.86
CA GLY A 431 -9.58 8.50 -11.98
C GLY A 431 -10.19 8.82 -13.34
N GLU A 432 -11.45 8.46 -13.57
CA GLU A 432 -12.17 8.79 -14.82
C GLU A 432 -12.46 10.28 -14.91
N VAL A 433 -12.91 10.88 -13.80
CA VAL A 433 -13.14 12.32 -13.70
C VAL A 433 -11.86 13.07 -14.01
N GLN A 434 -10.74 12.61 -13.46
CA GLN A 434 -9.44 13.20 -13.71
C GLN A 434 -9.05 13.05 -15.19
N HIS A 435 -9.13 11.84 -15.76
CA HIS A 435 -8.81 11.60 -17.18
C HIS A 435 -9.62 12.51 -18.11
N ARG A 436 -10.95 12.49 -17.99
CA ARG A 436 -11.85 13.25 -18.86
C ARG A 436 -11.69 14.76 -18.68
N LEU A 437 -11.47 15.24 -17.45
CA LEU A 437 -11.17 16.64 -17.17
C LEU A 437 -9.86 17.07 -17.86
N LYS A 438 -8.79 16.28 -17.72
CA LYS A 438 -7.49 16.57 -18.34
C LYS A 438 -7.61 16.62 -19.85
N LEU A 439 -8.26 15.63 -20.44
CA LEU A 439 -8.47 15.52 -21.89
C LEU A 439 -9.25 16.72 -22.43
N CYS A 440 -10.40 17.03 -21.84
CA CYS A 440 -11.24 18.15 -22.28
C CYS A 440 -10.54 19.51 -22.07
N LEU A 441 -9.83 19.69 -20.95
CA LEU A 441 -9.08 20.92 -20.70
C LEU A 441 -7.95 21.10 -21.72
N ARG A 442 -7.21 20.03 -22.04
CA ARG A 442 -6.14 20.06 -23.05
C ARG A 442 -6.67 20.36 -24.45
N TYR A 443 -7.79 19.75 -24.83
CA TYR A 443 -8.49 20.03 -26.09
C TYR A 443 -8.90 21.50 -26.20
N VAL A 444 -9.57 22.06 -25.19
CA VAL A 444 -10.01 23.47 -25.24
C VAL A 444 -8.82 24.41 -25.35
N VAL A 445 -7.79 24.21 -24.53
CA VAL A 445 -6.66 25.15 -24.45
C VAL A 445 -5.77 25.07 -25.68
N LEU A 446 -5.32 23.88 -26.09
CA LEU A 446 -4.35 23.73 -27.16
C LEU A 446 -5.00 23.69 -28.55
N GLN A 447 -6.12 22.98 -28.70
CA GLN A 447 -6.70 22.77 -30.03
C GLN A 447 -7.74 23.85 -30.35
N LYS A 448 -8.68 24.10 -29.44
CA LYS A 448 -9.81 25.02 -29.71
C LYS A 448 -9.42 26.49 -29.62
N LEU A 449 -8.58 26.87 -28.66
CA LEU A 449 -8.17 28.25 -28.42
C LEU A 449 -6.74 28.57 -28.88
N ASN A 450 -5.97 27.54 -29.24
CA ASN A 450 -4.57 27.67 -29.66
C ASN A 450 -3.73 28.53 -28.69
N MET A 451 -3.94 28.33 -27.38
CA MET A 451 -3.25 29.10 -26.34
C MET A 451 -1.79 28.67 -26.23
N LYS A 452 -0.88 29.64 -26.17
CA LYS A 452 0.54 29.36 -25.94
C LYS A 452 0.80 28.97 -24.47
N PRO A 453 1.77 28.08 -24.17
CA PRO A 453 2.00 27.58 -22.81
C PRO A 453 2.10 28.67 -21.72
N HIS A 454 2.84 29.75 -21.99
CA HIS A 454 3.02 30.86 -21.05
C HIS A 454 1.73 31.66 -20.75
N GLU A 455 0.71 31.58 -21.60
CA GLU A 455 -0.57 32.26 -21.39
C GLU A 455 -1.53 31.45 -20.51
N ILE A 456 -1.34 30.13 -20.42
CA ILE A 456 -2.32 29.20 -19.84
C ILE A 456 -2.55 29.50 -18.36
N HIS A 457 -1.49 29.69 -17.56
CA HIS A 457 -1.65 30.02 -16.13
C HIS A 457 -2.37 31.35 -15.88
N MET A 458 -2.24 32.31 -16.79
CA MET A 458 -2.92 33.61 -16.64
C MET A 458 -4.39 33.54 -17.03
N ARG A 459 -4.72 32.78 -18.08
CA ARG A 459 -6.06 32.72 -18.67
C ARG A 459 -6.95 31.63 -18.07
N VAL A 460 -6.39 30.48 -17.69
CA VAL A 460 -7.16 29.35 -17.14
C VAL A 460 -7.39 29.54 -15.66
N GLN A 461 -8.38 30.38 -15.34
CA GLN A 461 -8.86 30.64 -13.98
C GLN A 461 -10.25 30.01 -13.76
N LYS A 462 -10.83 30.18 -12.57
CA LYS A 462 -12.19 29.69 -12.25
C LYS A 462 -13.23 30.14 -13.29
N LYS A 463 -13.20 31.40 -13.74
CA LYS A 463 -14.11 31.93 -14.76
C LYS A 463 -13.99 31.18 -16.09
N PHE A 464 -12.77 30.82 -16.48
CA PHE A 464 -12.52 30.00 -17.67
C PHE A 464 -13.15 28.61 -17.53
N LEU A 465 -12.94 27.93 -16.40
CA LEU A 465 -13.53 26.60 -16.18
C LEU A 465 -15.06 26.63 -16.20
N ILE A 466 -15.69 27.70 -15.72
CA ILE A 466 -17.14 27.89 -15.79
C ILE A 466 -17.58 28.10 -17.25
N GLN A 467 -16.92 29.01 -17.96
CA GLN A 467 -17.22 29.33 -19.36
C GLN A 467 -17.18 28.08 -20.26
N TYR A 468 -16.23 27.17 -20.00
CA TYR A 468 -16.07 25.93 -20.76
C TYR A 468 -16.69 24.70 -20.07
N LYS A 469 -17.61 24.86 -19.12
CA LYS A 469 -18.31 23.73 -18.46
C LYS A 469 -17.39 22.67 -17.80
N LEU A 470 -16.15 23.05 -17.46
CA LEU A 470 -15.15 22.18 -16.78
C LEU A 470 -15.20 22.31 -15.26
N TYR A 471 -15.83 23.36 -14.73
CA TYR A 471 -15.81 23.69 -13.31
C TYR A 471 -16.39 22.57 -12.41
N TYR A 472 -17.45 21.89 -12.86
CA TYR A 472 -18.06 20.80 -12.10
C TYR A 472 -17.10 19.61 -11.92
N ALA A 473 -16.40 19.21 -12.98
CA ALA A 473 -15.41 18.15 -12.89
C ALA A 473 -14.23 18.55 -12.02
N HIS A 474 -13.79 19.82 -12.11
CA HIS A 474 -12.74 20.36 -11.23
C HIS A 474 -13.14 20.33 -9.75
N GLN A 475 -14.39 20.66 -9.40
CA GLN A 475 -14.86 20.60 -8.00
C GLN A 475 -14.82 19.19 -7.39
N ARG A 476 -14.85 18.14 -8.20
CA ARG A 476 -14.75 16.75 -7.76
C ARG A 476 -13.31 16.29 -7.52
N GLN A 477 -12.32 17.15 -7.79
CA GLN A 477 -10.91 16.85 -7.60
C GLN A 477 -10.40 17.55 -6.34
N PRO A 478 -9.51 16.90 -5.56
CA PRO A 478 -8.87 17.54 -4.40
C PRO A 478 -7.85 18.62 -4.80
N LYS A 479 -7.41 18.59 -6.07
CA LYS A 479 -6.37 19.48 -6.61
C LYS A 479 -6.93 20.88 -6.91
N GLY A 480 -6.16 21.91 -6.53
CA GLY A 480 -6.42 23.27 -6.98
C GLY A 480 -6.22 23.41 -8.50
N ILE A 481 -6.67 24.54 -9.06
CA ILE A 481 -6.55 24.82 -10.50
C ILE A 481 -5.09 24.80 -10.93
N LYS A 482 -4.18 25.27 -10.06
CA LYS A 482 -2.76 25.36 -10.39
C LYS A 482 -2.12 23.98 -10.51
N GLU A 483 -2.40 23.08 -9.57
CA GLU A 483 -1.93 21.69 -9.59
C GLU A 483 -2.53 20.94 -10.78
N LEU A 484 -3.81 21.17 -11.10
CA LEU A 484 -4.44 20.63 -12.30
C LEU A 484 -3.72 21.10 -13.58
N LEU A 485 -3.37 22.39 -13.67
CA LEU A 485 -2.67 22.93 -14.84
C LEU A 485 -1.29 22.32 -15.04
N ILE A 486 -0.53 22.15 -13.95
CA ILE A 486 0.78 21.48 -13.99
C ILE A 486 0.63 20.03 -14.47
N ASP A 487 -0.40 19.34 -14.00
CA ASP A 487 -0.70 17.93 -14.33
C ASP A 487 -1.20 17.75 -15.77
N VAL A 488 -1.91 18.73 -16.34
CA VAL A 488 -2.45 18.68 -17.71
C VAL A 488 -1.44 19.15 -18.75
N PHE A 489 -0.62 20.14 -18.39
CA PHE A 489 0.31 20.81 -19.27
C PHE A 489 1.66 20.93 -18.56
N PRO A 490 2.44 19.83 -18.50
CA PRO A 490 3.80 19.88 -17.96
C PRO A 490 4.66 20.95 -18.67
N GLU A 491 4.34 21.27 -19.93
CA GLU A 491 4.95 22.33 -20.73
C GLU A 491 4.69 23.77 -20.25
N ILE A 492 3.76 24.00 -19.29
CA ILE A 492 3.59 25.32 -18.66
C ILE A 492 4.69 25.60 -17.63
N GLY A 493 5.53 24.61 -17.30
CA GLY A 493 6.77 24.88 -16.58
C GLY A 493 7.57 25.99 -17.28
N TYR A 494 8.19 26.89 -16.50
CA TYR A 494 9.11 27.86 -17.07
C TYR A 494 10.18 27.13 -17.89
N THR A 495 10.37 27.51 -19.16
CA THR A 495 11.54 27.05 -19.91
C THR A 495 12.79 27.57 -19.23
N ASP A 496 13.94 26.94 -19.46
CA ASP A 496 15.22 27.43 -18.91
C ASP A 496 15.44 28.92 -19.25
N LYS A 497 15.05 29.34 -20.45
CA LYS A 497 15.11 30.75 -20.87
C LYS A 497 14.17 31.65 -20.05
N ASP A 498 12.95 31.20 -19.76
CA ASP A 498 12.00 31.96 -18.94
C ASP A 498 12.48 32.06 -17.50
N ILE A 499 13.02 30.97 -16.94
CA ILE A 499 13.63 30.93 -15.60
C ILE A 499 14.73 31.99 -15.51
N ILE A 500 15.65 31.99 -16.49
CA ILE A 500 16.74 32.96 -16.54
C ILE A 500 16.23 34.39 -16.70
N ASN A 501 15.31 34.67 -17.62
CA ASN A 501 14.78 36.02 -17.84
C ASN A 501 14.08 36.59 -16.61
N ILE A 502 13.26 35.79 -15.94
CA ILE A 502 12.56 36.20 -14.71
C ILE A 502 13.58 36.46 -13.60
N TYR A 503 14.55 35.56 -13.44
CA TYR A 503 15.60 35.71 -12.44
C TYR A 503 16.47 36.95 -12.69
N ASP A 504 16.85 37.21 -13.95
CA ASP A 504 17.64 38.37 -14.37
C ASP A 504 16.92 39.68 -14.04
N ALA A 505 15.62 39.78 -14.36
CA ALA A 505 14.80 40.94 -14.01
C ALA A 505 14.72 41.17 -12.49
N VAL A 506 14.76 40.11 -11.68
CA VAL A 506 14.72 40.21 -10.21
C VAL A 506 16.04 40.70 -9.63
N ILE A 507 17.19 40.21 -10.12
CA ILE A 507 18.50 40.67 -9.65
C ILE A 507 18.79 42.12 -10.05
N GLU A 508 18.23 42.58 -11.18
CA GLU A 508 18.29 43.97 -11.62
C GLU A 508 17.32 44.89 -10.86
N GLY A 509 16.45 44.34 -10.02
CA GLY A 509 15.46 45.10 -9.26
C GLY A 509 14.23 45.53 -10.08
N ASN A 510 14.11 45.05 -11.32
CA ASN A 510 13.00 45.36 -12.23
C ASN A 510 11.73 44.55 -11.92
N ALA A 511 11.86 43.42 -11.21
CA ALA A 511 10.74 42.56 -10.85
C ALA A 511 10.86 41.96 -9.44
N ARG A 512 9.75 41.44 -8.93
CA ARG A 512 9.73 40.56 -7.75
C ARG A 512 9.64 39.12 -8.23
N LEU A 513 10.37 38.22 -7.57
CA LEU A 513 10.33 36.79 -7.86
C LEU A 513 8.91 36.25 -7.59
N PRO A 514 8.26 35.56 -8.56
CA PRO A 514 6.97 34.91 -8.31
C PRO A 514 7.05 33.98 -7.09
N ARG A 515 6.00 33.94 -6.25
CA ARG A 515 5.99 33.09 -5.04
C ARG A 515 6.34 31.63 -5.33
N ASP A 516 5.96 31.16 -6.51
CA ASP A 516 6.11 29.78 -6.94
C ASP A 516 7.22 29.60 -7.99
N PHE A 517 8.09 30.60 -8.13
CA PHE A 517 9.20 30.58 -9.08
C PHE A 517 10.11 29.37 -8.87
N TRP A 518 10.34 28.98 -7.62
CA TRP A 518 11.22 27.84 -7.34
C TRP A 518 10.52 26.49 -7.55
N GLY A 519 9.21 26.39 -7.27
CA GLY A 519 8.46 25.14 -7.39
C GLY A 519 8.67 24.16 -6.22
N ASP A 520 8.35 22.89 -6.47
CA ASP A 520 8.50 21.78 -5.53
C ASP A 520 9.92 21.21 -5.54
N GLU A 521 10.26 20.32 -4.62
CA GLU A 521 11.65 19.97 -4.24
C GLU A 521 12.57 19.62 -5.43
N GLU A 522 12.12 18.75 -6.34
CA GLU A 522 12.89 18.37 -7.54
C GLU A 522 13.06 19.55 -8.51
N VAL A 523 12.01 20.34 -8.72
CA VAL A 523 12.01 21.49 -9.63
C VAL A 523 12.88 22.63 -9.09
N VAL A 524 12.93 22.80 -7.76
CA VAL A 524 13.79 23.79 -7.10
C VAL A 524 15.24 23.55 -7.43
N GLN A 525 15.70 22.29 -7.35
CA GLN A 525 17.11 21.97 -7.56
C GLN A 525 17.54 22.34 -8.99
N HIS A 526 16.74 21.95 -9.99
CA HIS A 526 17.01 22.32 -11.39
C HIS A 526 17.04 23.84 -11.57
N ARG A 527 16.00 24.55 -11.13
CA ARG A 527 15.88 26.01 -11.29
C ARG A 527 17.00 26.75 -10.57
N PHE A 528 17.37 26.29 -9.37
CA PHE A 528 18.48 26.86 -8.62
C PHE A 528 19.80 26.67 -9.36
N LYS A 529 20.14 25.43 -9.76
CA LYS A 529 21.38 25.15 -10.50
C LYS A 529 21.47 25.98 -11.77
N LEU A 530 20.37 26.09 -12.50
CA LEU A 530 20.29 26.89 -13.71
C LEU A 530 20.53 28.39 -13.44
N CYS A 531 19.77 29.00 -12.53
CA CYS A 531 19.92 30.42 -12.15
C CYS A 531 21.33 30.70 -11.64
N PHE A 532 21.87 29.80 -10.84
CA PHE A 532 23.17 29.96 -10.21
C PHE A 532 24.32 29.82 -11.21
N ARG A 533 24.29 28.83 -12.13
CA ARG A 533 25.25 28.72 -13.23
C ARG A 533 25.19 29.94 -14.15
N TYR A 534 24.00 30.39 -14.53
CA TYR A 534 23.83 31.61 -15.33
C TYR A 534 24.44 32.84 -14.66
N LEU A 535 24.10 33.06 -13.38
CA LEU A 535 24.63 34.19 -12.61
C LEU A 535 26.16 34.18 -12.56
N VAL A 536 26.74 33.05 -12.18
CA VAL A 536 28.18 32.94 -11.91
C VAL A 536 28.97 32.99 -13.22
N LEU A 537 28.61 32.16 -14.20
CA LEU A 537 29.41 31.98 -15.42
C LEU A 537 29.10 33.03 -16.48
N GLN A 538 27.83 33.40 -16.67
CA GLN A 538 27.43 34.27 -17.77
C GLN A 538 27.33 35.73 -17.33
N LYS A 539 26.58 36.03 -16.26
CA LYS A 539 26.36 37.41 -15.82
C LYS A 539 27.60 38.02 -15.14
N LEU A 540 28.21 37.30 -14.20
CA LEU A 540 29.36 37.78 -13.43
C LEU A 540 30.71 37.36 -14.00
N LYS A 541 30.73 36.42 -14.96
CA LYS A 541 31.94 35.91 -15.62
C LYS A 541 33.01 35.40 -14.63
N ILE A 542 32.58 34.80 -13.52
CA ILE A 542 33.47 34.19 -12.53
C ILE A 542 33.99 32.87 -13.09
N LYS A 543 35.31 32.69 -13.12
CA LYS A 543 35.92 31.43 -13.55
C LYS A 543 35.62 30.32 -12.54
N PRO A 544 35.42 29.06 -12.97
CA PRO A 544 35.13 27.95 -12.06
C PRO A 544 36.07 27.82 -10.85
N GLN A 545 37.36 28.10 -11.06
CA GLN A 545 38.40 28.04 -10.02
C GLN A 545 38.23 29.08 -8.90
N GLU A 546 37.56 30.19 -9.18
CA GLU A 546 37.38 31.29 -8.23
C GLU A 546 36.08 31.14 -7.41
N ILE A 547 35.18 30.23 -7.82
CA ILE A 547 33.83 30.08 -7.27
C ILE A 547 33.87 29.84 -5.75
N LEU A 548 34.69 28.89 -5.28
CA LEU A 548 34.82 28.56 -3.85
C LEU A 548 35.26 29.76 -3.00
N SER A 549 36.08 30.65 -3.55
CA SER A 549 36.58 31.82 -2.84
C SER A 549 35.61 33.02 -2.88
N LYS A 550 34.77 33.12 -3.92
CA LYS A 550 33.91 34.29 -4.16
C LYS A 550 32.45 34.07 -3.78
N VAL A 551 31.95 32.84 -3.78
CA VAL A 551 30.58 32.53 -3.41
C VAL A 551 30.50 32.30 -1.89
N THR A 552 30.13 33.36 -1.19
CA THR A 552 29.85 33.35 0.26
C THR A 552 28.35 33.40 0.55
N PRO A 553 27.90 33.21 1.79
CA PRO A 553 26.50 33.46 2.16
C PRO A 553 26.02 34.89 1.82
N SER A 554 26.89 35.90 1.97
CA SER A 554 26.58 37.28 1.61
C SER A 554 26.44 37.48 0.09
N PHE A 555 27.22 36.75 -0.71
CA PHE A 555 27.05 36.68 -2.17
C PHE A 555 25.65 36.16 -2.53
N LEU A 556 25.23 35.03 -1.93
CA LEU A 556 23.92 34.44 -2.20
C LEU A 556 22.77 35.36 -1.80
N MET A 557 22.92 36.08 -0.69
CA MET A 557 21.94 37.07 -0.24
C MET A 557 21.84 38.27 -1.20
N LYS A 558 22.99 38.77 -1.69
CA LYS A 558 23.06 39.87 -2.67
C LYS A 558 22.27 39.53 -3.94
N TYR A 559 22.37 38.30 -4.42
CA TYR A 559 21.71 37.84 -5.65
C TYR A 559 20.41 37.06 -5.41
N LYS A 560 19.77 37.21 -4.23
CA LYS A 560 18.45 36.62 -3.92
C LYS A 560 18.39 35.07 -4.00
N LEU A 561 19.52 34.38 -3.86
CA LEU A 561 19.62 32.92 -3.82
C LEU A 561 19.63 32.35 -2.40
N SER A 562 19.79 33.20 -1.38
CA SER A 562 19.89 32.76 0.02
C SER A 562 18.67 31.99 0.50
N TYR A 563 17.47 32.32 0.01
CA TYR A 563 16.22 31.65 0.42
C TYR A 563 16.25 30.13 0.17
N ILE A 564 16.81 29.70 -0.96
CA ILE A 564 16.89 28.27 -1.30
C ILE A 564 17.86 27.54 -0.37
N MET A 565 19.00 28.15 -0.08
CA MET A 565 19.98 27.60 0.85
C MET A 565 19.42 27.45 2.27
N TYR A 566 18.74 28.48 2.80
CA TYR A 566 18.22 28.43 4.17
C TYR A 566 17.04 27.47 4.34
N LYS A 567 16.19 27.31 3.32
CA LYS A 567 14.92 26.59 3.48
C LYS A 567 14.99 25.13 3.08
N ARG A 568 15.91 24.71 2.19
CA ARG A 568 15.80 23.42 1.50
C ARG A 568 17.09 22.62 1.34
N GLN A 569 18.23 23.09 1.82
CA GLN A 569 19.46 22.30 1.80
C GLN A 569 19.96 22.01 3.21
N THR A 570 19.83 20.75 3.62
CA THR A 570 20.55 20.18 4.77
C THR A 570 22.05 20.04 4.48
N LYS A 571 22.39 20.01 3.19
CA LYS A 571 23.73 19.90 2.62
C LYS A 571 24.39 21.28 2.59
N GLY A 572 25.60 21.39 3.14
CA GLY A 572 26.31 22.66 3.26
C GLY A 572 26.59 23.35 1.91
N LEU A 573 26.93 24.64 1.94
CA LEU A 573 27.25 25.45 0.74
C LEU A 573 28.30 24.78 -0.16
N GLU A 574 29.28 24.09 0.41
CA GLU A 574 30.33 23.39 -0.33
C GLU A 574 29.77 22.27 -1.21
N GLU A 575 28.88 21.42 -0.66
CA GLU A 575 28.26 20.32 -1.40
C GLU A 575 27.37 20.85 -2.54
N LEU A 576 26.67 21.96 -2.32
CA LEU A 576 25.90 22.63 -3.37
C LEU A 576 26.78 23.14 -4.51
N LEU A 577 27.95 23.70 -4.18
CA LEU A 577 28.89 24.19 -5.18
C LEU A 577 29.45 23.04 -6.01
N THR A 578 29.79 21.93 -5.36
CA THR A 578 30.24 20.69 -6.04
C THR A 578 29.16 20.13 -6.95
N ASP A 579 27.91 20.06 -6.49
CA ASP A 579 26.79 19.53 -7.26
C ASP A 579 26.34 20.44 -8.42
N THR A 580 26.51 21.75 -8.27
CA THR A 580 26.21 22.71 -9.35
C THR A 580 27.35 22.83 -10.36
N PHE A 581 28.60 22.70 -9.91
CA PHE A 581 29.82 22.86 -10.70
C PHE A 581 30.76 21.67 -10.48
N PRO A 582 30.43 20.46 -10.99
CA PRO A 582 31.25 19.27 -10.80
C PRO A 582 32.68 19.44 -11.34
N GLU A 583 32.89 20.37 -12.29
CA GLU A 583 34.21 20.74 -12.79
C GLU A 583 35.19 21.32 -11.76
N ILE A 584 34.70 21.73 -10.58
CA ILE A 584 35.53 22.27 -9.49
C ILE A 584 36.26 21.14 -8.74
N ASP A 585 35.65 19.96 -8.60
CA ASP A 585 36.16 18.88 -7.72
C ASP A 585 37.26 18.03 -8.37
N ASN A 586 37.23 17.90 -9.71
CA ASN A 586 38.16 17.07 -10.49
C ASN A 586 39.66 17.49 -10.39
N ARG A 587 40.00 18.57 -9.68
CA ARG A 587 41.39 18.99 -9.45
C ARG A 587 42.02 18.42 -8.18
N LYS A 588 41.24 17.90 -7.22
CA LYS A 588 41.83 17.19 -6.07
C LYS A 588 42.46 15.85 -6.49
N GLY A 589 41.97 15.22 -7.55
CA GLY A 589 42.55 13.98 -8.10
C GLY A 589 43.80 14.16 -8.97
N SER A 590 44.00 15.34 -9.58
CA SER A 590 45.12 15.58 -10.52
C SER A 590 46.45 15.90 -9.83
N LEU A 591 46.46 16.31 -8.56
CA LEU A 591 47.70 16.64 -7.83
C LEU A 591 48.35 15.40 -7.15
N VAL A 592 47.70 14.24 -7.22
CA VAL A 592 48.22 12.99 -6.61
C VAL A 592 49.09 12.19 -7.61
N ASN A 593 49.01 12.46 -8.92
CA ASN A 593 49.77 11.72 -9.93
C ASN A 593 51.08 12.37 -10.41
N ASP A 594 51.41 13.60 -9.98
CA ASP A 594 52.71 14.26 -10.29
C ASP A 594 53.77 14.04 -9.20
N ARG A 595 53.60 13.04 -8.33
CA ARG A 595 54.62 12.55 -7.40
C ARG A 595 54.81 11.04 -7.52
N ARG A 596 55.11 10.56 -8.73
CA ARG A 596 55.73 9.25 -8.95
C ARG A 596 56.93 9.38 -9.86
#